data_AF-A0A1Y4L8R0-F1
#
_entry.id   AF-A0A1Y4L8R0-F1
#
_cell.length_a   1.000
_cell.length_b   1.000
_cell.length_c   1.000
_cell.angle_alpha   90.00
_cell.angle_beta   90.00
_cell.angle_gamma   90.00
#
_symmetry.space_group_name_H-M   'P 1'
#
loop_
_entity.id
_entity.type
_entity.pdbx_description
1 polymer ?
#
loop_
_entity_poly.entity_id
_entity_poly.type
_entity_poly.pdbx_seq_one_letter_code
_entity_poly.pdbx_strand_id
1 'polypeptide(L)'
;MPGVLYSLTLFNQWQEGFFIGLFESHEYAQQTAERYLSAVPGFRDYPCTYEITEKTVHGFARLTMKVYVVWGWNENSEGYDTDIWCSDCYTDWEEAEKVLADTKQRLNRQEWSLDGYQINQCHWTDGFVRIFY
;
A
#
# COMPACT_ATOMS: atom_id res chain seq x y z
N MET A 1 10.48 -3.21 18.85
CA MET A 1 10.34 -3.36 17.39
C MET A 1 8.90 -3.00 17.04
N PRO A 2 8.64 -2.40 15.86
CA PRO A 2 7.33 -1.81 15.61
C PRO A 2 6.27 -2.91 15.64
N GLY A 3 5.35 -2.83 16.62
CA GLY A 3 4.11 -3.59 16.57
C GLY A 3 3.12 -3.02 15.56
N VAL A 4 3.46 -1.86 14.98
CA VAL A 4 2.67 -1.09 14.02
C VAL A 4 3.60 -0.54 12.94
N LEU A 5 3.17 -0.57 11.68
CA LEU A 5 3.74 0.15 10.56
C LEU A 5 2.73 1.16 10.02
N TYR A 6 3.23 2.13 9.25
CA TYR A 6 2.43 3.20 8.67
C TYR A 6 2.39 3.02 7.16
N SER A 7 1.22 2.64 6.64
CA SER A 7 0.96 2.49 5.21
C SER A 7 0.67 3.84 4.59
N LEU A 8 1.49 4.27 3.65
CA LEU A 8 1.29 5.52 2.90
C LEU A 8 0.69 5.22 1.53
N THR A 9 -0.44 5.86 1.24
CA THR A 9 -1.06 5.85 -0.09
C THR A 9 -1.27 7.30 -0.54
N LEU A 10 -0.84 7.61 -1.75
CA LEU A 10 -1.13 8.90 -2.39
C LEU A 10 -2.36 8.77 -3.29
N PHE A 11 -3.13 9.83 -3.42
CA PHE A 11 -4.33 9.85 -4.26
C PHE A 11 -4.27 11.03 -5.21
N ASN A 12 -4.57 10.82 -6.48
CA ASN A 12 -4.76 11.93 -7.42
C ASN A 12 -6.20 12.45 -7.35
N GLN A 13 -6.49 13.49 -8.14
CA GLN A 13 -7.82 14.12 -8.22
C GLN A 13 -8.97 13.19 -8.64
N TRP A 14 -8.65 12.04 -9.24
CA TRP A 14 -9.63 11.03 -9.64
C TRP A 14 -9.81 9.93 -8.59
N GLN A 15 -9.25 10.11 -7.39
CA GLN A 15 -9.29 9.14 -6.29
C GLN A 15 -8.58 7.81 -6.63
N GLU A 16 -7.68 7.80 -7.61
CA GLU A 16 -6.80 6.66 -7.88
C GLU A 16 -5.71 6.62 -6.80
N GLY A 17 -5.59 5.48 -6.12
CA GLY A 17 -4.65 5.27 -5.03
C GLY A 17 -3.32 4.66 -5.49
N PHE A 18 -2.22 5.27 -5.06
CA PHE A 18 -0.85 4.83 -5.30
C PHE A 18 -0.23 4.43 -3.97
N PHE A 19 -0.13 3.12 -3.73
CA PHE A 19 0.55 2.60 -2.54
C PHE A 19 2.05 2.90 -2.63
N ILE A 20 2.54 3.77 -1.74
CA ILE A 20 3.94 4.21 -1.75
C ILE A 20 4.82 3.28 -0.90
N GLY A 21 4.31 2.76 0.21
CA GLY A 21 5.08 1.82 1.03
C GLY A 21 4.63 1.75 2.48
N LEU A 22 5.36 0.95 3.26
CA LEU A 22 5.17 0.75 4.70
C LEU A 22 6.35 1.34 5.46
N PHE A 23 6.07 2.24 6.40
CA PHE A 23 7.08 3.00 7.12
C PHE A 23 7.08 2.66 8.61
N GLU A 24 8.25 2.74 9.23
CA GLU A 24 8.42 2.44 10.66
C GLU A 24 7.81 3.50 11.59
N SER A 25 7.53 4.70 11.09
CA SER A 25 6.93 5.79 11.86
C SER A 25 6.00 6.65 11.01
N HIS A 26 5.00 7.24 11.66
CA HIS A 26 4.10 8.20 11.02
C HIS A 26 4.87 9.40 10.45
N GLU A 27 5.85 9.91 11.21
CA GLU A 27 6.67 11.04 10.78
C GLU A 27 7.43 10.72 9.49
N TYR A 28 8.00 9.52 9.37
CA TYR A 28 8.72 9.14 8.17
C TYR A 28 7.79 8.94 6.96
N ALA A 29 6.60 8.35 7.17
CA ALA A 29 5.57 8.28 6.14
C ALA A 29 5.17 9.70 5.66
N GLN A 30 4.95 10.63 6.58
CA GLN A 30 4.59 12.01 6.24
C GLN A 30 5.69 12.73 5.46
N GLN A 31 6.94 12.69 5.92
CA GLN A 31 8.07 13.29 5.20
C GLN A 31 8.23 12.70 3.79
N THR A 32 7.98 11.40 3.65
CA THR A 32 7.99 10.74 2.35
C THR A 32 6.86 11.24 1.46
N ALA A 33 5.64 11.40 1.99
CA ALA A 33 4.51 11.95 1.25
C ALA A 33 4.80 13.38 0.73
N GLU A 34 5.32 14.26 1.60
CA GLU A 34 5.68 15.64 1.25
C GLU A 34 6.78 15.67 0.18
N ARG A 35 7.75 14.76 0.23
CA ARG A 35 8.77 14.61 -0.82
C ARG A 35 8.15 14.20 -2.15
N TYR A 36 7.21 13.25 -2.15
CA TYR A 36 6.53 12.82 -3.38
C TYR A 36 5.76 13.98 -4.02
N LEU A 37 4.95 14.67 -3.21
CA LEU A 37 4.14 15.81 -3.66
C LEU A 37 4.95 17.01 -4.14
N SER A 38 6.22 17.16 -3.72
CA SER A 38 7.07 18.28 -4.13
C SER A 38 8.03 17.94 -5.27
N ALA A 39 8.48 16.69 -5.37
CA ALA A 39 9.62 16.35 -6.22
C ALA A 39 9.36 15.27 -7.28
N VAL A 40 8.38 14.38 -7.07
CA VAL A 40 8.19 13.22 -7.96
C VAL A 40 7.21 13.58 -9.09
N PRO A 41 7.57 13.36 -10.37
CA PRO A 41 6.68 13.61 -11.51
C PRO A 41 5.32 12.92 -11.37
N GLY A 42 4.28 13.50 -11.96
CA GLY A 42 2.89 13.07 -11.76
C GLY A 42 2.36 13.52 -10.40
N PHE A 43 2.99 13.12 -9.28
CA PHE A 43 2.51 13.50 -7.95
C PHE A 43 2.60 14.99 -7.67
N ARG A 44 3.69 15.64 -8.10
CA ARG A 44 3.84 17.11 -8.00
C ARG A 44 3.09 17.87 -9.08
N ASP A 45 2.80 17.22 -10.20
CA ASP A 45 2.27 17.86 -11.40
C ASP A 45 0.73 17.90 -11.39
N TYR A 46 0.09 17.04 -10.59
CA TYR A 46 -1.35 16.97 -10.37
C TYR A 46 -1.70 17.27 -8.91
N PRO A 47 -2.93 17.74 -8.59
CA PRO A 47 -3.33 18.00 -7.22
C PRO A 47 -3.58 16.68 -6.48
N CYS A 48 -2.50 16.09 -5.97
CA CYS A 48 -2.53 14.85 -5.22
C CYS A 48 -2.61 15.12 -3.71
N THR A 49 -3.22 14.19 -2.99
CA THR A 49 -3.27 14.14 -1.52
C THR A 49 -2.68 12.81 -1.04
N TYR A 50 -2.64 12.60 0.28
CA TYR A 50 -2.20 11.32 0.83
C TYR A 50 -3.01 10.92 2.05
N GLU A 51 -2.99 9.62 2.32
CA GLU A 51 -3.49 9.01 3.55
C GLU A 51 -2.38 8.17 4.18
N ILE A 52 -2.29 8.23 5.51
CA ILE A 52 -1.42 7.37 6.30
C ILE A 52 -2.31 6.53 7.21
N THR A 53 -2.24 5.20 7.08
CA THR A 53 -3.00 4.27 7.91
C THR A 53 -2.07 3.41 8.75
N GLU A 54 -2.45 3.17 10.00
CA GLU A 54 -1.74 2.24 10.87
C GLU A 54 -2.04 0.79 10.50
N LYS A 55 -1.01 -0.04 10.49
CA LYS A 55 -1.06 -1.47 10.19
C LYS A 55 -0.41 -2.24 11.31
N THR A 56 -1.15 -3.14 11.94
CA THR A 56 -0.59 -4.02 12.97
C THR A 56 0.41 -4.97 12.33
N VAL A 57 1.48 -5.30 13.05
CA VAL A 57 2.46 -6.30 12.62
C VAL A 57 2.31 -7.57 13.43
N HIS A 58 1.94 -8.66 12.76
CA HIS A 58 1.85 -9.99 13.32
C HIS A 58 3.22 -10.71 13.25
N GLY A 59 3.72 -11.07 14.42
CA GLY A 59 5.05 -11.64 14.63
C GLY A 59 6.11 -10.59 14.98
N PHE A 60 7.39 -10.93 14.79
CA PHE A 60 8.51 -10.10 15.23
C PHE A 60 9.26 -9.50 14.03
N ALA A 61 8.91 -8.25 13.68
CA ALA A 61 9.53 -7.56 12.54
C ALA A 61 10.79 -6.81 12.94
N ARG A 62 11.89 -7.05 12.21
CA ARG A 62 13.06 -6.16 12.18
C ARG A 62 12.92 -5.22 10.98
N LEU A 63 13.50 -4.03 11.04
CA LEU A 63 13.48 -3.07 9.93
C LEU A 63 14.09 -3.62 8.62
N THR A 64 14.99 -4.59 8.74
CA THR A 64 15.60 -5.27 7.59
C THR A 64 14.77 -6.43 7.05
N MET A 65 13.63 -6.76 7.66
CA MET A 65 12.77 -7.85 7.22
C MET A 65 11.74 -7.39 6.20
N LYS A 66 11.37 -8.32 5.33
CA LYS A 66 10.20 -8.24 4.48
C LYS A 66 8.97 -8.54 5.33
N VAL A 67 7.92 -7.76 5.17
CA VAL A 67 6.59 -8.05 5.70
C VAL A 67 5.66 -8.38 4.54
N TYR A 68 4.64 -9.18 4.80
CA TYR A 68 3.68 -9.64 3.82
C TYR A 68 2.31 -9.04 4.10
N VAL A 69 1.63 -8.61 3.04
CA VAL A 69 0.29 -8.01 3.10
C VAL A 69 -0.57 -8.66 2.03
N VAL A 70 -1.79 -9.01 2.42
CA VAL A 70 -2.81 -9.50 1.50
C VAL A 70 -3.57 -8.30 0.94
N TRP A 71 -3.73 -8.27 -0.38
CA TRP A 71 -4.59 -7.32 -1.08
C TRP A 71 -5.77 -8.04 -1.70
N GLY A 72 -6.89 -7.33 -1.78
CA GLY A 72 -8.06 -7.76 -2.54
C GLY A 72 -8.79 -6.57 -3.14
N TRP A 73 -9.20 -6.69 -4.39
CA TRP A 73 -9.89 -5.62 -5.12
C TRP A 73 -10.95 -6.18 -6.08
N ASN A 74 -11.77 -5.29 -6.59
CA ASN A 74 -12.69 -5.54 -7.69
C ASN A 74 -12.18 -4.81 -8.92
N GLU A 75 -12.60 -5.23 -10.11
CA GLU A 75 -12.40 -4.47 -11.34
C GLU A 75 -13.74 -3.89 -11.80
N ASN A 76 -13.73 -2.63 -12.21
CA ASN A 76 -14.88 -2.03 -12.87
C ASN A 76 -14.96 -2.44 -14.35
N SER A 77 -16.01 -2.02 -15.05
CA SER A 77 -16.21 -2.37 -16.47
C SER A 77 -15.14 -1.88 -17.43
N GLU A 78 -14.26 -0.98 -16.98
CA GLU A 78 -13.14 -0.43 -17.75
C GLU A 78 -11.80 -1.09 -17.37
N GLY A 79 -11.81 -2.07 -16.45
CA GLY A 79 -10.62 -2.79 -16.00
C GLY A 79 -9.78 -2.03 -14.97
N TYR A 80 -10.34 -1.02 -14.31
CA TYR A 80 -9.65 -0.33 -13.21
C TYR A 80 -9.97 -0.97 -11.86
N ASP A 81 -8.95 -1.04 -11.02
CA ASP A 81 -9.05 -1.51 -9.64
C ASP A 81 -9.96 -0.59 -8.80
N THR A 82 -10.96 -1.19 -8.14
CA THR A 82 -11.89 -0.53 -7.23
C THR A 82 -12.06 -1.33 -5.94
N ASP A 83 -12.59 -0.69 -4.89
CA ASP A 83 -12.83 -1.33 -3.58
C ASP A 83 -11.61 -2.02 -2.96
N ILE A 84 -10.42 -1.44 -3.22
CA ILE A 84 -9.14 -1.97 -2.75
C ILE A 84 -9.19 -2.11 -1.23
N TRP A 85 -8.87 -3.31 -0.78
CA TRP A 85 -8.73 -3.68 0.62
C TRP A 85 -7.34 -4.27 0.83
N CYS A 86 -6.76 -4.02 2.00
CA CYS A 86 -5.55 -4.71 2.42
C CYS A 86 -5.56 -5.07 3.90
N SER A 87 -4.91 -6.19 4.21
CA SER A 87 -4.77 -6.72 5.57
C SER A 87 -3.81 -5.89 6.43
N ASP A 88 -3.64 -6.33 7.67
CA ASP A 88 -2.47 -6.03 8.49
C ASP A 88 -1.20 -6.69 7.90
N CYS A 89 -0.04 -6.43 8.54
CA CYS A 89 1.26 -6.92 8.09
C CYS A 89 1.65 -8.22 8.80
N TYR A 90 2.23 -9.16 8.07
CA TYR A 90 2.69 -10.46 8.59
C TYR A 90 4.18 -10.64 8.35
N THR A 91 4.91 -11.16 9.33
CA THR A 91 6.35 -11.43 9.18
C THR A 91 6.65 -12.83 8.64
N ASP A 92 5.68 -13.73 8.72
CA ASP A 92 5.76 -15.10 8.23
C ASP A 92 4.87 -15.29 7.00
N TRP A 93 5.41 -15.96 5.98
CA TRP A 93 4.69 -16.19 4.72
C TRP A 93 3.55 -17.20 4.89
N GLU A 94 3.76 -18.27 5.64
CA GLU A 94 2.73 -19.32 5.82
C GLU A 94 1.54 -18.80 6.62
N GLU A 95 1.77 -17.91 7.59
CA GLU A 95 0.71 -17.19 8.29
C GLU A 95 -0.07 -16.28 7.34
N ALA A 96 0.63 -15.52 6.49
CA ALA A 96 0.00 -14.63 5.52
C ALA A 96 -0.81 -15.39 4.47
N GLU A 97 -0.35 -16.56 4.01
CA GLU A 97 -1.11 -17.43 3.11
C GLU A 97 -2.39 -17.96 3.74
N LYS A 98 -2.35 -18.33 5.03
CA LYS A 98 -3.57 -18.73 5.75
C LYS A 98 -4.56 -17.57 5.83
N VAL A 99 -4.08 -16.37 6.11
CA VAL A 99 -4.91 -15.16 6.12
C VAL A 99 -5.52 -14.90 4.75
N LEU A 100 -4.76 -15.05 3.66
CA LEU A 100 -5.28 -14.94 2.29
C LEU A 100 -6.43 -15.95 2.06
N ALA A 101 -6.20 -17.22 2.39
CA ALA A 101 -7.20 -18.28 2.20
C ALA A 101 -8.48 -18.03 3.02
N ASP A 102 -8.33 -17.64 4.29
CA ASP A 102 -9.45 -17.34 5.18
C ASP A 102 -10.22 -16.10 4.71
N THR A 103 -9.50 -15.06 4.28
CA THR A 103 -10.11 -13.79 3.87
C THR A 103 -10.89 -13.94 2.56
N LYS A 104 -10.38 -14.72 1.60
CA LYS A 104 -11.09 -15.08 0.36
C LYS A 104 -12.46 -15.71 0.60
N GLN A 105 -12.65 -16.40 1.73
CA GLN A 105 -13.95 -17.00 2.08
C GLN A 105 -14.91 -15.99 2.71
N ARG A 106 -14.39 -14.90 3.28
CA ARG A 106 -15.17 -13.91 4.06
C ARG A 106 -15.51 -12.66 3.28
N LEU A 107 -14.60 -12.23 2.40
CA LEU A 107 -14.76 -11.04 1.59
C LEU A 107 -15.05 -11.44 0.15
N ASN A 108 -16.08 -10.84 -0.42
CA ASN A 108 -16.35 -10.95 -1.85
C ASN A 108 -15.49 -9.92 -2.59
N ARG A 109 -14.35 -10.38 -3.11
CA ARG A 109 -13.45 -9.64 -4.02
C ARG A 109 -13.11 -10.53 -5.21
N GLN A 110 -12.97 -9.90 -6.37
CA GLN A 110 -12.67 -10.60 -7.63
C GLN A 110 -11.21 -11.05 -7.68
N GLU A 111 -10.30 -10.12 -7.35
CA GLU A 111 -8.87 -10.32 -7.47
C GLU A 111 -8.18 -10.24 -6.11
N TRP A 112 -7.04 -10.93 -6.02
CA TRP A 112 -6.29 -11.09 -4.77
C TRP A 112 -4.79 -11.24 -5.03
N SER A 113 -3.98 -10.59 -4.20
CA SER A 113 -2.52 -10.81 -4.16
C SER A 113 -2.03 -11.02 -2.72
N LEU A 114 -0.90 -11.72 -2.61
CA LEU A 114 -0.10 -11.77 -1.40
C LEU A 114 1.27 -11.22 -1.75
N ASP A 115 1.47 -9.97 -1.38
CA ASP A 115 2.67 -9.23 -1.71
C ASP A 115 3.55 -9.12 -0.48
N GLY A 116 4.84 -8.89 -0.69
CA GLY A 116 5.68 -8.52 0.42
C GLY A 116 6.61 -7.37 0.12
N TYR A 117 6.85 -6.61 1.17
CA TYR A 117 7.38 -5.26 1.15
C TYR A 117 8.54 -5.16 2.11
N GLN A 118 9.60 -4.50 1.68
CA GLN A 118 10.66 -4.10 2.59
C GLN A 118 10.19 -2.85 3.35
N ILE A 119 10.38 -2.84 4.66
CA ILE A 119 10.07 -1.67 5.49
C ILE A 119 10.90 -0.47 5.01
N ASN A 120 10.25 0.70 4.91
CA ASN A 120 10.77 1.97 4.41
C ASN A 120 11.12 1.99 2.91
N GLN A 121 10.87 0.92 2.16
CA GLN A 121 11.03 0.94 0.71
C GLN A 121 9.87 1.71 0.07
N CYS A 122 10.22 2.59 -0.87
CA CYS A 122 9.26 3.37 -1.63
C CYS A 122 8.97 2.73 -2.99
N HIS A 123 7.71 2.79 -3.41
CA HIS A 123 7.20 2.43 -4.73
C HIS A 123 6.80 3.69 -5.51
N TRP A 124 6.56 3.57 -6.81
CA TRP A 124 6.23 4.72 -7.68
C TRP A 124 7.32 5.82 -7.68
N THR A 125 8.59 5.41 -7.58
CA THR A 125 9.73 6.35 -7.46
C THR A 125 9.91 7.23 -8.69
N ASP A 126 9.48 6.76 -9.86
CA ASP A 126 9.53 7.51 -11.13
C ASP A 126 8.26 8.34 -11.37
N GLY A 127 7.27 8.23 -10.49
CA GLY A 127 5.99 8.91 -10.65
C GLY A 127 5.01 8.19 -11.57
N PHE A 128 4.06 8.96 -12.12
CA PHE A 128 3.09 8.49 -13.10
C PHE A 128 2.89 9.52 -14.22
N VAL A 129 2.39 9.05 -15.36
CA VAL A 129 1.99 9.90 -16.50
C VAL A 129 0.55 9.56 -16.87
N ARG A 130 -0.27 10.58 -17.11
CA ARG A 130 -1.62 10.40 -17.66
C ARG A 130 -1.58 10.52 -19.18
N ILE A 131 -2.07 9.47 -19.86
CA ILE A 131 -2.31 9.49 -21.30
C ILE A 131 -3.78 9.88 -21.50
N PHE A 132 -4.01 10.99 -22.21
CA PHE A 132 -5.34 11.41 -22.61
C PHE A 132 -5.61 10.85 -24.02
N TYR A 133 -6.69 10.09 -24.16
CA TYR A 133 -7.20 9.59 -25.43
C TYR A 133 -8.39 10.43 -25.91
#